data_AF-A0AAW2R4X3-F1
#
_entry.id   AF-A0AAW2R4X3-F1
#
_cell.length_a   1.000
_cell.length_b   1.000
_cell.length_c   1.000
_cell.angle_alpha   90.00
_cell.angle_beta   90.00
_cell.angle_gamma   90.00
#
_symmetry.space_group_name_H-M   'P 1'
#
loop_
_entity.id
_entity.type
_entity.pdbx_description
1 polymer ?
#
loop_
_entity_poly.entity_id
_entity_poly.type
_entity_poly.pdbx_seq_one_letter_code
_entity_poly.pdbx_strand_id
1 'polypeptide(L)'
;MGRFPPPPLRRLSLSHAKASLQDPNRKNPSTPPELFKFQVSNQNATPGISSIPFLAPLRATVVTTITAVALFFTGFGFHSKPCIAEPISPPPTVETTEKDAIVDEEREKSLEEHLLSNPYDVDGLKNLMEIKIKSKKIPEAIEILDKLMELEPEEVEWPMMRAHLYAYNGELELAKNGFNELLMKDPFRVEAYHGLVTVASQEESSKELGDIEKRIEEAMKLCKKENKKSDLRDFKLLLAQIRVLEGRYDDALKVYQELVKEEPRDFRPYLCQGIIYTLLRKNGEAEKNFEKYRRLSQGAPLR
;
A
#
# COMPACT_ATOMS: atom_id res chain seq x y z
N MET A 1 30.65 20.54 -37.85
CA MET A 1 29.77 21.72 -38.03
C MET A 1 28.41 21.23 -38.55
N GLY A 2 27.32 21.97 -38.32
CA GLY A 2 25.96 21.58 -38.76
C GLY A 2 24.93 21.63 -37.63
N ARG A 3 24.57 22.84 -37.17
CA ARG A 3 23.43 23.02 -36.25
C ARG A 3 22.15 23.19 -37.09
N PHE A 4 21.13 22.37 -36.83
CA PHE A 4 19.76 22.64 -37.29
C PHE A 4 19.01 23.47 -36.23
N PRO A 5 18.16 24.44 -36.63
CA PRO A 5 17.35 25.23 -35.69
C PRO A 5 16.07 24.49 -35.25
N PRO A 6 15.55 24.75 -34.04
CA PRO A 6 14.29 24.19 -33.57
C PRO A 6 13.07 24.87 -34.25
N PRO A 7 11.91 24.18 -34.34
CA PRO A 7 10.68 24.73 -34.90
C PRO A 7 9.99 25.76 -33.98
N PRO A 8 9.18 26.69 -34.53
CA PRO A 8 8.58 27.78 -33.76
C PRO A 8 7.34 27.37 -32.97
N LEU A 9 7.23 27.85 -31.72
CA LEU A 9 6.05 27.71 -30.86
C LEU A 9 4.86 28.50 -31.42
N ARG A 10 3.71 27.85 -31.64
CA ARG A 10 2.43 28.53 -31.93
C ARG A 10 1.72 28.92 -30.64
N ARG A 11 1.25 30.16 -30.58
CA ARG A 11 0.45 30.69 -29.45
C ARG A 11 -0.96 30.11 -29.44
N LEU A 12 -1.51 29.96 -28.24
CA LEU A 12 -2.94 29.76 -28.00
C LEU A 12 -3.75 30.99 -28.42
N SER A 13 -4.95 30.77 -28.95
CA SER A 13 -5.98 31.80 -29.13
C SER A 13 -7.35 31.22 -28.82
N LEU A 14 -8.03 31.73 -27.78
CA LEU A 14 -9.42 31.36 -27.51
C LEU A 14 -10.37 32.06 -28.48
N SER A 15 -11.22 31.30 -29.17
CA SER A 15 -12.33 31.81 -29.97
C SER A 15 -13.65 31.28 -29.42
N HIS A 16 -14.52 32.18 -28.94
CA HIS A 16 -15.85 31.81 -28.45
C HIS A 16 -16.77 31.42 -29.61
N ALA A 17 -17.50 30.31 -29.49
CA ALA A 17 -18.57 29.91 -30.41
C ALA A 17 -19.94 30.12 -29.74
N LYS A 18 -20.89 30.73 -30.46
CA LYS A 18 -22.28 30.95 -30.01
C LYS A 18 -23.23 29.95 -30.66
N ALA A 19 -24.06 29.30 -29.86
CA ALA A 19 -25.41 28.84 -30.21
C ALA A 19 -26.26 28.96 -28.91
N SER A 20 -27.36 29.71 -28.81
CA SER A 20 -28.45 30.05 -29.74
C SER A 20 -29.48 28.93 -29.94
N LEU A 21 -30.30 28.72 -28.91
CA LEU A 21 -31.65 28.17 -28.99
C LEU A 21 -32.60 29.03 -28.11
N GLN A 22 -33.91 28.86 -28.29
CA GLN A 22 -34.91 29.89 -27.99
C GLN A 22 -35.53 29.82 -26.59
N ASP A 23 -35.86 30.99 -26.06
CA ASP A 23 -36.88 31.21 -25.02
C ASP A 23 -38.28 30.92 -25.60
N PRO A 24 -39.21 30.35 -24.80
CA PRO A 24 -40.29 31.24 -24.35
C PRO A 24 -40.82 31.00 -22.93
N ASN A 25 -40.71 32.06 -22.12
CA ASN A 25 -41.83 32.69 -21.40
C ASN A 25 -42.41 31.96 -20.18
N ARG A 26 -41.90 32.29 -18.98
CA ARG A 26 -42.76 32.43 -17.78
C ARG A 26 -42.27 33.52 -16.83
N LYS A 27 -43.21 34.20 -16.16
CA LYS A 27 -42.95 35.38 -15.32
C LYS A 27 -42.78 35.01 -13.83
N ASN A 28 -41.83 35.71 -13.19
CA ASN A 28 -41.64 35.88 -11.73
C ASN A 28 -42.75 36.78 -11.11
N PRO A 29 -42.79 37.02 -9.77
CA PRO A 29 -42.33 36.22 -8.60
C PRO A 29 -43.37 36.17 -7.44
N SER A 30 -43.06 35.53 -6.28
CA SER A 30 -43.29 36.04 -4.89
C SER A 30 -43.25 34.95 -3.78
N THR A 31 -42.91 35.35 -2.54
CA THR A 31 -42.80 34.56 -1.28
C THR A 31 -42.78 35.52 -0.05
N PRO A 32 -42.96 35.08 1.23
CA PRO A 32 -43.51 33.84 1.78
C PRO A 32 -44.93 34.11 2.39
N PRO A 33 -45.26 34.29 3.71
CA PRO A 33 -44.59 34.13 5.03
C PRO A 33 -45.32 33.14 6.00
N GLU A 34 -45.00 33.18 7.33
CA GLU A 34 -45.72 32.61 8.51
C GLU A 34 -46.00 31.07 8.51
N LEU A 35 -45.53 30.20 9.43
CA LEU A 35 -44.89 30.31 10.76
C LEU A 35 -45.81 30.60 11.97
N PHE A 36 -46.69 29.66 12.32
CA PHE A 36 -47.51 29.70 13.54
C PHE A 36 -46.84 29.04 14.76
N LYS A 37 -47.14 29.54 15.96
CA LYS A 37 -46.60 29.08 17.25
C LYS A 37 -47.58 28.19 18.02
N PHE A 38 -47.07 27.39 18.96
CA PHE A 38 -47.81 27.00 20.16
C PHE A 38 -46.86 27.01 21.37
N GLN A 39 -47.32 27.55 22.50
CA GLN A 39 -46.49 27.80 23.69
C GLN A 39 -47.34 27.93 24.95
N VAL A 40 -47.28 26.95 25.86
CA VAL A 40 -47.73 27.09 27.26
C VAL A 40 -46.79 26.28 28.18
N SER A 41 -46.17 27.00 29.12
CA SER A 41 -45.96 26.71 30.55
C SER A 41 -46.24 25.29 31.11
N ASN A 42 -45.54 24.85 32.17
CA ASN A 42 -45.17 25.65 33.35
C ASN A 42 -43.90 25.17 34.10
N GLN A 43 -43.43 25.99 35.06
CA GLN A 43 -42.29 25.70 35.94
C GLN A 43 -42.72 25.09 37.29
N ASN A 44 -41.81 24.31 37.92
CA ASN A 44 -41.60 24.08 39.38
C ASN A 44 -40.76 22.80 39.57
N ALA A 45 -39.85 22.65 40.54
CA ALA A 45 -39.16 23.60 41.42
C ALA A 45 -37.87 22.94 42.01
N THR A 46 -36.95 23.72 42.58
CA THR A 46 -35.78 23.23 43.35
C THR A 46 -35.57 24.06 44.62
N PRO A 47 -35.26 23.43 45.76
CA PRO A 47 -33.96 23.68 46.42
C PRO A 47 -33.35 22.42 47.09
N GLY A 48 -32.06 22.38 47.47
CA GLY A 48 -30.97 23.32 47.24
C GLY A 48 -29.76 23.12 48.20
N ILE A 49 -28.57 23.56 47.76
CA ILE A 49 -27.40 24.00 48.55
C ILE A 49 -26.71 22.99 49.50
N SER A 50 -25.44 22.66 49.21
CA SER A 50 -24.28 22.75 50.14
C SER A 50 -22.96 22.45 49.38
N SER A 51 -21.80 22.75 49.98
CA SER A 51 -20.56 23.04 49.25
C SER A 51 -19.33 22.17 49.59
N ILE A 52 -18.52 21.93 48.56
CA ILE A 52 -17.09 21.54 48.50
C ILE A 52 -16.21 22.15 49.63
N PRO A 53 -15.05 21.54 50.05
CA PRO A 53 -13.95 21.19 49.12
C PRO A 53 -13.01 19.99 49.45
N PHE A 54 -12.07 19.75 48.51
CA PHE A 54 -10.78 19.04 48.61
C PHE A 54 -10.72 17.55 49.07
N LEU A 55 -10.41 16.65 48.12
CA LEU A 55 -9.07 16.04 48.01
C LEU A 55 -8.87 15.25 46.70
N ALA A 56 -7.64 15.25 46.19
CA ALA A 56 -7.13 14.45 45.07
C ALA A 56 -5.58 14.42 45.18
N PRO A 57 -4.85 13.55 44.45
CA PRO A 57 -5.29 12.52 43.49
C PRO A 57 -4.81 11.10 43.85
N LEU A 58 -5.29 10.09 43.10
CA LEU A 58 -4.56 8.83 42.91
C LEU A 58 -4.55 8.48 41.41
N ARG A 59 -3.35 8.28 40.86
CA ARG A 59 -3.14 8.04 39.42
C ARG A 59 -3.32 6.56 39.09
N ALA A 60 -4.31 6.23 38.28
CA ALA A 60 -4.43 4.93 37.62
C ALA A 60 -4.16 5.10 36.11
N THR A 61 -2.89 5.23 35.73
CA THR A 61 -2.48 5.36 34.32
C THR A 61 -2.59 4.01 33.63
N VAL A 62 -3.75 3.72 33.04
CA VAL A 62 -3.94 2.56 32.16
C VAL A 62 -3.20 2.81 30.85
N VAL A 63 -2.07 2.13 30.67
CA VAL A 63 -1.29 2.21 29.42
C VAL A 63 -1.97 1.36 28.35
N THR A 64 -2.80 1.97 27.52
CA THR A 64 -3.42 1.31 26.36
C THR A 64 -2.43 1.21 25.20
N THR A 65 -1.62 0.15 25.15
CA THR A 65 -0.76 -0.16 24.00
C THR A 65 -1.61 -0.61 22.81
N ILE A 66 -1.79 0.29 21.83
CA ILE A 66 -2.34 -0.07 20.51
C ILE A 66 -1.27 -0.87 19.76
N THR A 67 -1.52 -2.16 19.55
CA THR A 67 -0.65 -3.05 18.78
C THR A 67 -0.98 -2.93 17.29
N ALA A 68 -0.29 -2.01 16.60
CA ALA A 68 -0.37 -1.90 15.15
C ALA A 68 0.28 -3.13 14.49
N VAL A 69 -0.53 -3.98 13.84
CA VAL A 69 -0.05 -5.19 13.16
C VAL A 69 0.44 -4.85 11.76
N ALA A 70 1.68 -4.36 11.68
CA ALA A 70 2.36 -4.04 10.43
C ALA A 70 3.38 -5.15 10.07
N LEU A 71 2.89 -6.27 9.51
CA LEU A 71 3.72 -7.37 9.02
C LEU A 71 3.10 -8.01 7.77
N PHE A 72 3.55 -7.63 6.56
CA PHE A 72 3.67 -8.58 5.44
C PHE A 72 4.60 -8.12 4.28
N PHE A 73 5.88 -7.91 4.60
CA PHE A 73 6.95 -7.88 3.59
C PHE A 73 8.11 -8.79 4.00
N THR A 74 8.06 -10.06 3.57
CA THR A 74 9.18 -11.01 3.64
C THR A 74 9.27 -11.76 2.31
N GLY A 75 9.87 -11.09 1.32
CA GLY A 75 9.93 -11.53 -0.08
C GLY A 75 11.33 -11.82 -0.64
N PHE A 76 12.38 -11.72 0.18
CA PHE A 76 13.76 -12.03 -0.23
C PHE A 76 14.31 -13.20 0.60
N GLY A 77 14.75 -14.26 -0.10
CA GLY A 77 15.11 -15.53 0.51
C GLY A 77 16.61 -15.69 0.74
N PHE A 78 17.02 -15.84 2.00
CA PHE A 78 18.40 -16.20 2.38
C PHE A 78 18.48 -17.65 2.88
N HIS A 79 19.42 -18.41 2.33
CA HIS A 79 19.64 -19.82 2.65
C HIS A 79 20.51 -20.00 3.91
N SER A 80 19.87 -20.20 5.06
CA SER A 80 20.58 -20.56 6.30
C SER A 80 20.74 -22.07 6.46
N LYS A 81 22.00 -22.53 6.61
CA LYS A 81 22.32 -23.93 6.97
C LYS A 81 21.97 -24.19 8.45
N PRO A 82 21.58 -25.41 8.84
CA PRO A 82 21.31 -25.74 10.23
C PRO A 82 22.61 -25.81 11.05
N CYS A 83 22.70 -25.02 12.13
CA CYS A 83 23.76 -25.13 13.13
C CYS A 83 23.34 -26.03 14.29
N ILE A 84 24.32 -26.72 14.88
CA ILE A 84 24.15 -27.58 16.05
C ILE A 84 24.10 -26.69 17.31
N ALA A 85 23.28 -27.07 18.30
CA ALA A 85 23.12 -26.31 19.53
C ALA A 85 24.20 -26.62 20.57
N GLU A 86 24.83 -25.57 21.10
CA GLU A 86 25.67 -25.57 22.30
C GLU A 86 25.07 -24.64 23.37
N PRO A 87 25.45 -24.76 24.66
CA PRO A 87 24.71 -24.17 25.77
C PRO A 87 24.71 -22.64 25.82
N ILE A 88 23.64 -22.09 26.39
CA ILE A 88 23.27 -20.68 26.35
C ILE A 88 24.19 -19.80 27.20
N SER A 89 25.00 -18.96 26.55
CA SER A 89 25.53 -17.72 27.13
C SER A 89 24.40 -16.71 27.36
N PRO A 90 24.49 -15.82 28.37
CA PRO A 90 23.47 -14.79 28.59
C PRO A 90 23.31 -13.90 27.34
N PRO A 91 22.09 -13.40 27.06
CA PRO A 91 21.82 -12.64 25.85
C PRO A 91 22.68 -11.37 25.81
N PRO A 92 23.24 -11.00 24.64
CA PRO A 92 23.99 -9.77 24.52
C PRO A 92 23.08 -8.55 24.79
N THR A 93 23.66 -7.54 25.44
CA THR A 93 23.07 -6.20 25.56
C THR A 93 22.72 -5.64 24.18
N VAL A 94 21.74 -4.73 24.13
CA VAL A 94 21.32 -4.04 22.90
C VAL A 94 22.44 -3.11 22.40
N GLU A 95 23.42 -3.68 21.71
CA GLU A 95 24.53 -2.98 21.04
C GLU A 95 24.52 -3.20 19.51
N THR A 96 23.80 -4.22 19.03
CA THR A 96 23.83 -4.64 17.61
C THR A 96 23.36 -3.51 16.69
N THR A 97 22.22 -2.88 17.01
CA THR A 97 21.59 -1.87 16.16
C THR A 97 22.44 -0.61 16.00
N GLU A 98 23.17 -0.18 17.04
CA GLU A 98 24.08 0.96 16.94
C GLU A 98 25.34 0.60 16.15
N LYS A 99 25.89 -0.60 16.35
CA LYS A 99 27.06 -1.08 15.60
C LYS A 99 26.77 -1.26 14.11
N ASP A 100 25.63 -1.84 13.76
CA ASP A 100 25.21 -1.99 12.37
C ASP A 100 24.98 -0.62 11.70
N ALA A 101 24.32 0.32 12.41
CA ALA A 101 24.08 1.67 11.89
C ALA A 101 25.37 2.49 11.67
N ILE A 102 26.31 2.47 12.63
CA ILE A 102 27.60 3.18 12.50
C ILE A 102 28.39 2.66 11.29
N VAL A 103 28.42 1.33 11.08
CA VAL A 103 29.14 0.73 9.96
C VAL A 103 28.41 1.00 8.63
N ASP A 104 27.09 1.08 8.60
CA ASP A 104 26.34 1.51 7.40
C ASP A 104 26.53 3.00 7.08
N GLU A 105 26.72 3.89 8.07
CA GLU A 105 27.11 5.30 7.81
C GLU A 105 28.54 5.42 7.24
N GLU A 106 29.51 4.65 7.75
CA GLU A 106 30.87 4.59 7.19
C GLU A 106 30.87 4.04 5.74
N ARG A 107 30.05 3.01 5.48
CA ARG A 107 29.83 2.47 4.12
C ARG A 107 29.19 3.50 3.19
N GLU A 108 28.13 4.20 3.64
CA GLU A 108 27.44 5.24 2.87
C GLU A 108 28.46 6.28 2.36
N LYS A 109 29.27 6.83 3.28
CA LYS A 109 30.27 7.85 2.97
C LYS A 109 31.38 7.33 2.06
N SER A 110 31.93 6.14 2.33
CA SER A 110 32.98 5.56 1.48
C SER A 110 32.49 5.26 0.06
N LEU A 111 31.20 4.95 -0.09
CA LEU A 111 30.58 4.66 -1.38
C LEU A 111 30.24 5.94 -2.15
N GLU A 112 29.79 7.00 -1.46
CA GLU A 112 29.67 8.34 -2.05
C GLU A 112 31.02 8.87 -2.56
N GLU A 113 32.09 8.76 -1.78
CA GLU A 113 33.45 9.18 -2.20
C GLU A 113 33.95 8.42 -3.44
N HIS A 114 33.63 7.13 -3.55
CA HIS A 114 33.91 6.32 -4.75
C HIS A 114 33.06 6.76 -5.95
N LEU A 115 31.77 7.02 -5.76
CA LEU A 115 30.84 7.45 -6.81
C LEU A 115 31.11 8.88 -7.31
N LEU A 116 31.76 9.74 -6.53
CA LEU A 116 32.29 11.03 -7.03
C LEU A 116 33.35 10.83 -8.13
N SER A 117 34.11 9.74 -8.09
CA SER A 117 35.10 9.38 -9.12
C SER A 117 34.52 8.48 -10.21
N ASN A 118 33.51 7.66 -9.86
CA ASN A 118 32.90 6.66 -10.73
C ASN A 118 31.37 6.84 -10.82
N PRO A 119 30.86 7.99 -11.34
CA PRO A 119 29.43 8.33 -11.27
C PRO A 119 28.49 7.44 -12.11
N TYR A 120 29.07 6.50 -12.87
CA TYR A 120 28.35 5.51 -13.70
C TYR A 120 28.57 4.08 -13.22
N ASP A 121 29.11 3.87 -12.02
CA ASP A 121 29.18 2.56 -11.38
C ASP A 121 27.78 2.12 -10.94
N VAL A 122 27.14 1.33 -11.79
CA VAL A 122 25.78 0.81 -11.63
C VAL A 122 25.64 -0.02 -10.35
N ASP A 123 26.64 -0.84 -10.00
CA ASP A 123 26.60 -1.65 -8.79
C ASP A 123 26.84 -0.77 -7.55
N GLY A 124 27.74 0.22 -7.65
CA GLY A 124 27.93 1.24 -6.63
C GLY A 124 26.64 2.03 -6.34
N LEU A 125 25.92 2.45 -7.38
CA LEU A 125 24.63 3.14 -7.25
C LEU A 125 23.56 2.23 -6.61
N LYS A 126 23.46 0.95 -7.01
CA LYS A 126 22.51 -0.01 -6.42
C LYS A 126 22.77 -0.22 -4.93
N ASN A 127 24.04 -0.37 -4.54
CA ASN A 127 24.44 -0.49 -3.13
C ASN A 127 24.12 0.80 -2.34
N LEU A 128 24.37 1.98 -2.91
CA LEU A 128 24.08 3.24 -2.23
C LEU A 128 22.56 3.44 -2.05
N MET A 129 21.77 3.14 -3.08
CA MET A 129 20.30 3.14 -3.00
C MET A 129 19.81 2.24 -1.86
N GLU A 130 20.30 1.01 -1.72
CA GLU A 130 19.89 0.10 -0.64
C GLU A 130 20.23 0.67 0.75
N ILE A 131 21.41 1.27 0.91
CA ILE A 131 21.82 1.94 2.16
C ILE A 131 20.91 3.15 2.45
N LYS A 132 20.65 4.02 1.47
CA LYS A 132 19.75 5.17 1.64
C LYS A 132 18.34 4.73 2.03
N ILE A 133 17.79 3.66 1.44
CA ILE A 133 16.48 3.09 1.81
C ILE A 133 16.49 2.59 3.27
N LYS A 134 17.50 1.82 3.70
CA LYS A 134 17.65 1.36 5.09
C LYS A 134 17.74 2.53 6.07
N SER A 135 18.55 3.54 5.74
CA SER A 135 18.71 4.79 6.47
C SER A 135 17.49 5.72 6.42
N LYS A 136 16.41 5.34 5.71
CA LYS A 136 15.18 6.13 5.49
C LYS A 136 15.41 7.48 4.79
N LYS A 137 16.53 7.59 4.06
CA LYS A 137 16.91 8.69 3.16
C LYS A 137 16.23 8.48 1.80
N ILE A 138 14.89 8.50 1.81
CA ILE A 138 14.05 8.07 0.69
C ILE A 138 14.13 9.03 -0.52
N PRO A 139 14.12 10.38 -0.36
CA PRO A 139 14.38 11.29 -1.47
C PRO A 139 15.74 11.02 -2.14
N GLU A 140 16.79 10.79 -1.36
CA GLU A 140 18.13 10.49 -1.87
C GLU A 140 18.20 9.13 -2.58
N ALA A 141 17.42 8.14 -2.13
CA ALA A 141 17.26 6.87 -2.85
C ALA A 141 16.52 7.04 -4.20
N ILE A 142 15.55 7.95 -4.27
CA ILE A 142 14.83 8.29 -5.51
C ILE A 142 15.78 8.99 -6.51
N GLU A 143 16.63 9.92 -6.06
CA GLU A 143 17.67 10.53 -6.91
C GLU A 143 18.68 9.52 -7.47
N ILE A 144 18.90 8.40 -6.79
CA ILE A 144 19.76 7.31 -7.27
C ILE A 144 19.01 6.41 -8.25
N LEU A 145 17.72 6.12 -8.00
CA LEU A 145 16.85 5.41 -8.96
C LEU A 145 16.72 6.15 -10.29
N ASP A 146 16.62 7.48 -10.27
CA ASP A 146 16.56 8.26 -11.52
C ASP A 146 17.86 8.11 -12.34
N LYS A 147 19.03 8.07 -11.69
CA LYS A 147 20.32 7.78 -12.35
C LYS A 147 20.39 6.34 -12.87
N LEU A 148 19.89 5.36 -12.11
CA LEU A 148 19.79 3.97 -12.55
C LEU A 148 18.84 3.82 -13.75
N MET A 149 17.76 4.59 -13.83
CA MET A 149 16.85 4.64 -14.98
C MET A 149 17.47 5.31 -16.22
N GLU A 150 18.44 6.22 -16.07
CA GLU A 150 19.22 6.75 -17.19
C GLU A 150 20.26 5.74 -17.72
N LEU A 151 20.84 4.91 -16.83
CA LEU A 151 21.90 3.95 -17.17
C LEU A 151 21.37 2.58 -17.64
N GLU A 152 20.25 2.14 -17.08
CA GLU A 152 19.58 0.87 -17.40
C GLU A 152 18.13 1.14 -17.88
N PRO A 153 17.91 1.85 -19.00
CA PRO A 153 16.57 2.29 -19.45
C PRO A 153 15.66 1.16 -19.93
N GLU A 154 16.20 -0.05 -20.11
CA GLU A 154 15.43 -1.27 -20.39
C GLU A 154 15.00 -2.01 -19.11
N GLU A 155 15.54 -1.65 -17.94
CA GLU A 155 15.15 -2.25 -16.67
C GLU A 155 13.79 -1.71 -16.21
N VAL A 156 12.87 -2.64 -15.98
CA VAL A 156 11.46 -2.40 -15.63
C VAL A 156 11.23 -2.35 -14.12
N GLU A 157 12.22 -2.78 -13.33
CA GLU A 157 12.14 -2.78 -11.87
C GLU A 157 12.55 -1.44 -11.22
N TRP A 158 13.37 -0.59 -11.85
CA TRP A 158 13.65 0.76 -11.29
C TRP A 158 12.41 1.67 -11.26
N PRO A 159 11.56 1.74 -12.32
CA PRO A 159 10.29 2.46 -12.23
C PRO A 159 9.32 1.86 -11.20
N MET A 160 9.34 0.53 -10.99
CA MET A 160 8.53 -0.15 -9.96
C MET A 160 8.99 0.25 -8.56
N MET A 161 10.29 0.11 -8.28
CA MET A 161 10.91 0.52 -7.02
C MET A 161 10.63 2.00 -6.72
N ARG A 162 10.76 2.88 -7.72
CA ARG A 162 10.49 4.31 -7.57
C ARG A 162 9.02 4.60 -7.23
N ALA A 163 8.06 3.91 -7.85
CA ALA A 163 6.64 4.02 -7.50
C ALA A 163 6.35 3.52 -6.07
N HIS A 164 7.01 2.46 -5.61
CA HIS A 164 6.94 2.00 -4.22
C HIS A 164 7.61 2.97 -3.23
N LEU A 165 8.73 3.59 -3.58
CA LEU A 165 9.37 4.61 -2.72
C LEU A 165 8.52 5.88 -2.62
N TYR A 166 7.88 6.35 -3.70
CA TYR A 166 6.89 7.43 -3.61
C TYR A 166 5.74 7.07 -2.67
N ALA A 167 5.20 5.84 -2.76
CA ALA A 167 4.14 5.40 -1.85
C ALA A 167 4.60 5.36 -0.38
N TYR A 168 5.83 4.91 -0.13
CA TYR A 168 6.44 4.87 1.20
C TYR A 168 6.76 6.27 1.75
N ASN A 169 7.12 7.22 0.90
CA ASN A 169 7.39 8.62 1.26
C ASN A 169 6.10 9.47 1.44
N GLY A 170 4.92 8.91 1.14
CA GLY A 170 3.64 9.63 1.18
C GLY A 170 3.33 10.46 -0.08
N GLU A 171 4.11 10.31 -1.15
CA GLU A 171 3.92 10.98 -2.44
C GLU A 171 2.92 10.19 -3.31
N LEU A 172 1.72 9.98 -2.76
CA LEU A 172 0.75 9.00 -3.24
C LEU A 172 0.32 9.19 -4.70
N GLU A 173 0.17 10.44 -5.16
CA GLU A 173 -0.14 10.73 -6.56
C GLU A 173 1.02 10.40 -7.51
N LEU A 174 2.29 10.57 -7.11
CA LEU A 174 3.44 10.14 -7.92
C LEU A 174 3.52 8.62 -7.99
N ALA A 175 3.20 7.92 -6.88
CA ALA A 175 3.07 6.47 -6.87
C ALA A 175 1.96 5.97 -7.81
N LYS A 176 0.74 6.55 -7.72
CA LYS A 176 -0.37 6.25 -8.65
C LYS A 176 0.05 6.44 -10.10
N ASN A 177 0.73 7.53 -10.43
CA ASN A 177 1.19 7.79 -11.79
C ASN A 177 2.21 6.73 -12.25
N GLY A 178 3.25 6.43 -11.45
CA GLY A 178 4.25 5.41 -11.77
C GLY A 178 3.65 4.00 -11.98
N PHE A 179 2.74 3.56 -11.10
CA PHE A 179 2.05 2.28 -11.28
C PHE A 179 1.15 2.27 -12.52
N ASN A 180 0.49 3.37 -12.86
CA ASN A 180 -0.30 3.46 -14.09
C ASN A 180 0.57 3.49 -15.36
N GLU A 181 1.75 4.13 -15.33
CA GLU A 181 2.73 4.09 -16.43
C GLU A 181 3.26 2.67 -16.69
N LEU A 182 3.53 1.91 -15.63
CA LEU A 182 3.87 0.49 -15.74
C LEU A 182 2.75 -0.33 -16.38
N LEU A 183 1.50 -0.09 -15.97
CA LEU A 183 0.33 -0.78 -16.54
C LEU A 183 -0.02 -0.36 -17.98
N MET A 184 0.46 0.80 -18.45
CA MET A 184 0.39 1.16 -19.88
C MET A 184 1.39 0.36 -20.73
N LYS A 185 2.53 -0.07 -20.17
CA LYS A 185 3.51 -0.94 -20.83
C LYS A 185 3.12 -2.41 -20.73
N ASP A 186 2.64 -2.83 -19.57
CA ASP A 186 2.34 -4.22 -19.22
C ASP A 186 1.02 -4.32 -18.44
N PRO A 187 -0.13 -4.49 -19.13
CA PRO A 187 -1.44 -4.62 -18.50
C PRO A 187 -1.63 -5.87 -17.62
N PHE A 188 -0.65 -6.77 -17.57
CA PHE A 188 -0.71 -8.02 -16.80
C PHE A 188 0.11 -7.95 -15.50
N ARG A 189 0.80 -6.83 -15.23
CA ARG A 189 1.66 -6.65 -14.06
C ARG A 189 0.87 -6.52 -12.75
N VAL A 190 0.53 -7.66 -12.15
CA VAL A 190 -0.24 -7.76 -10.89
C VAL A 190 0.36 -6.92 -9.76
N GLU A 191 1.68 -6.78 -9.71
CA GLU A 191 2.38 -5.97 -8.70
C GLU A 191 2.06 -4.46 -8.80
N ALA A 192 1.98 -3.89 -9.99
CA ALA A 192 1.59 -2.49 -10.17
C ALA A 192 0.12 -2.26 -9.75
N TYR A 193 -0.75 -3.25 -9.96
CA TYR A 193 -2.10 -3.24 -9.39
C TYR A 193 -2.08 -3.35 -7.85
N HIS A 194 -1.21 -4.17 -7.26
CA HIS A 194 -1.04 -4.25 -5.80
C HIS A 194 -0.51 -2.92 -5.22
N GLY A 195 0.38 -2.23 -5.92
CA GLY A 195 0.81 -0.87 -5.62
C GLY A 195 -0.36 0.10 -5.56
N LEU A 196 -1.22 0.12 -6.60
CA LEU A 196 -2.45 0.93 -6.62
C LEU A 196 -3.42 0.57 -5.48
N VAL A 197 -3.64 -0.72 -5.19
CA VAL A 197 -4.47 -1.16 -4.05
C VAL A 197 -3.89 -0.67 -2.72
N THR A 198 -2.56 -0.71 -2.58
CA THR A 198 -1.87 -0.25 -1.38
C THR A 198 -2.06 1.26 -1.18
N VAL A 199 -1.87 2.07 -2.22
CA VAL A 199 -2.07 3.52 -2.15
C VAL A 199 -3.53 3.88 -1.86
N ALA A 200 -4.49 3.32 -2.62
CA ALA A 200 -5.92 3.58 -2.39
C ALA A 200 -6.39 3.14 -0.98
N SER A 201 -5.71 2.16 -0.37
CA SER A 201 -5.96 1.76 1.03
C SER A 201 -5.40 2.75 2.05
N GLN A 202 -4.24 3.37 1.78
CA GLN A 202 -3.66 4.41 2.66
C GLN A 202 -4.49 5.69 2.66
N GLU A 203 -5.21 5.97 1.57
CA GLU A 203 -6.13 7.11 1.44
C GLU A 203 -7.56 6.80 1.93
N GLU A 204 -7.81 5.58 2.42
CA GLU A 204 -9.15 5.06 2.76
C GLU A 204 -10.17 5.15 1.58
N SER A 205 -9.66 5.20 0.35
CA SER A 205 -10.40 5.53 -0.87
C SER A 205 -11.13 4.31 -1.45
N SER A 206 -12.26 3.93 -0.82
CA SER A 206 -13.16 2.88 -1.30
C SER A 206 -13.60 3.05 -2.76
N LYS A 207 -13.71 4.31 -3.25
CA LYS A 207 -13.98 4.58 -4.67
C LYS A 207 -12.84 4.09 -5.57
N GLU A 208 -11.59 4.42 -5.23
CA GLU A 208 -10.43 3.98 -6.03
C GLU A 208 -10.25 2.47 -5.95
N LEU A 209 -10.44 1.84 -4.78
CA LEU A 209 -10.45 0.37 -4.66
C LEU A 209 -11.50 -0.28 -5.59
N GLY A 210 -12.71 0.28 -5.66
CA GLY A 210 -13.77 -0.20 -6.57
C GLY A 210 -13.49 0.07 -8.05
N ASP A 211 -12.76 1.13 -8.39
CA ASP A 211 -12.29 1.39 -9.77
C ASP A 211 -11.09 0.49 -10.15
N ILE A 212 -10.25 0.11 -9.19
CA ILE A 212 -9.17 -0.88 -9.35
C ILE A 212 -9.72 -2.30 -9.50
N GLU A 213 -10.76 -2.70 -8.74
CA GLU A 213 -11.42 -4.01 -8.90
C GLU A 213 -11.90 -4.21 -10.35
N LYS A 214 -12.56 -3.20 -10.96
CA LYS A 214 -13.05 -3.27 -12.35
C LYS A 214 -11.90 -3.51 -13.34
N ARG A 215 -10.79 -2.78 -13.19
CA ARG A 215 -9.60 -2.92 -14.03
C ARG A 215 -8.94 -4.30 -13.88
N ILE A 216 -8.97 -4.87 -12.67
CA ILE A 216 -8.51 -6.25 -12.42
C ILE A 216 -9.46 -7.26 -13.07
N GLU A 217 -10.78 -7.10 -12.96
CA GLU A 217 -11.71 -7.99 -13.66
C GLU A 217 -11.55 -7.94 -15.18
N GLU A 218 -11.19 -6.79 -15.75
CA GLU A 218 -10.86 -6.63 -17.16
C GLU A 218 -9.55 -7.35 -17.54
N ALA A 219 -8.48 -7.16 -16.76
CA ALA A 219 -7.24 -7.91 -16.93
C ALA A 219 -7.48 -9.44 -16.82
N MET A 220 -8.32 -9.90 -15.88
CA MET A 220 -8.71 -11.31 -15.75
C MET A 220 -9.49 -11.84 -16.96
N LYS A 221 -10.32 -11.02 -17.61
CA LYS A 221 -11.02 -11.39 -18.86
C LYS A 221 -10.01 -11.55 -20.01
N LEU A 222 -8.99 -10.69 -20.09
CA LEU A 222 -7.88 -10.82 -21.04
C LEU A 222 -7.02 -12.06 -20.75
N CYS A 223 -6.65 -12.30 -19.49
CA CYS A 223 -5.88 -13.48 -19.10
C CYS A 223 -6.56 -14.80 -19.52
N LYS A 224 -7.89 -14.89 -19.32
CA LYS A 224 -8.70 -16.05 -19.77
C LYS A 224 -8.66 -16.21 -21.29
N LYS A 225 -8.75 -15.12 -22.05
CA LYS A 225 -8.70 -15.13 -23.52
C LYS A 225 -7.32 -15.54 -24.05
N GLU A 226 -6.25 -15.12 -23.39
CA GLU A 226 -4.85 -15.41 -23.75
C GLU A 226 -4.31 -16.71 -23.13
N ASN A 227 -5.14 -17.46 -22.39
CA ASN A 227 -4.75 -18.68 -21.66
C ASN A 227 -3.59 -18.46 -20.65
N LYS A 228 -3.45 -17.22 -20.16
CA LYS A 228 -2.50 -16.78 -19.12
C LYS A 228 -2.96 -17.24 -17.74
N LYS A 229 -2.69 -18.51 -17.43
CA LYS A 229 -3.19 -19.16 -16.20
C LYS A 229 -2.53 -18.66 -14.91
N SER A 230 -1.24 -18.34 -14.91
CA SER A 230 -0.56 -17.79 -13.73
C SER A 230 -1.09 -16.40 -13.41
N ASP A 231 -1.00 -15.48 -14.37
CA ASP A 231 -1.46 -14.09 -14.24
C ASP A 231 -2.93 -14.03 -13.79
N LEU A 232 -3.82 -14.85 -14.37
CA LEU A 232 -5.21 -14.99 -13.93
C LEU A 232 -5.31 -15.40 -12.44
N ARG A 233 -4.44 -16.28 -11.98
CA ARG A 233 -4.45 -16.83 -10.61
C ARG A 233 -3.90 -15.82 -9.60
N ASP A 234 -2.89 -15.05 -9.97
CA ASP A 234 -2.36 -13.97 -9.15
C ASP A 234 -3.31 -12.74 -9.13
N PHE A 235 -4.02 -12.46 -10.24
CA PHE A 235 -5.14 -11.50 -10.23
C PHE A 235 -6.31 -11.95 -9.34
N LYS A 236 -6.65 -13.25 -9.28
CA LYS A 236 -7.65 -13.77 -8.32
C LYS A 236 -7.22 -13.53 -6.86
N LEU A 237 -5.93 -13.68 -6.54
CA LEU A 237 -5.40 -13.39 -5.21
C LEU A 237 -5.59 -11.90 -4.86
N LEU A 238 -5.21 -10.99 -5.76
CA LEU A 238 -5.38 -9.56 -5.54
C LEU A 238 -6.86 -9.12 -5.46
N LEU A 239 -7.72 -9.69 -6.30
CA LEU A 239 -9.18 -9.51 -6.22
C LEU A 239 -9.75 -9.93 -4.86
N ALA A 240 -9.27 -11.05 -4.32
CA ALA A 240 -9.64 -11.51 -2.99
C ALA A 240 -9.07 -10.63 -1.87
N GLN A 241 -7.90 -10.01 -2.05
CA GLN A 241 -7.31 -9.05 -1.12
C GLN A 241 -8.13 -7.74 -1.05
N ILE A 242 -8.56 -7.18 -2.19
CA ILE A 242 -9.46 -6.01 -2.21
C ILE A 242 -10.75 -6.31 -1.44
N ARG A 243 -11.32 -7.50 -1.63
CA ARG A 243 -12.53 -7.95 -0.92
C ARG A 243 -12.31 -8.11 0.60
N VAL A 244 -11.09 -8.36 1.07
CA VAL A 244 -10.78 -8.32 2.51
C VAL A 244 -10.71 -6.87 3.02
N LEU A 245 -10.10 -5.96 2.26
CA LEU A 245 -9.95 -4.54 2.62
C LEU A 245 -11.33 -3.84 2.75
N GLU A 246 -12.28 -4.18 1.89
CA GLU A 246 -13.67 -3.69 1.96
C GLU A 246 -14.57 -4.48 2.94
N GLY A 247 -14.04 -5.44 3.70
CA GLY A 247 -14.81 -6.27 4.63
C GLY A 247 -15.77 -7.28 3.99
N ARG A 248 -15.69 -7.50 2.67
CA ARG A 248 -16.44 -8.52 1.90
C ARG A 248 -15.88 -9.94 2.13
N TYR A 249 -15.73 -10.31 3.41
CA TYR A 249 -15.00 -11.50 3.86
C TYR A 249 -15.51 -12.82 3.25
N ASP A 250 -16.83 -13.01 3.15
CA ASP A 250 -17.39 -14.24 2.57
C ASP A 250 -17.12 -14.34 1.05
N ASP A 251 -17.03 -13.22 0.33
CA ASP A 251 -16.67 -13.21 -1.10
C ASP A 251 -15.18 -13.42 -1.32
N ALA A 252 -14.33 -12.89 -0.43
CA ALA A 252 -12.91 -13.22 -0.40
C ALA A 252 -12.70 -14.72 -0.12
N LEU A 253 -13.37 -15.28 0.89
CA LEU A 253 -13.28 -16.70 1.24
C LEU A 253 -13.67 -17.63 0.07
N LYS A 254 -14.72 -17.29 -0.71
CA LYS A 254 -15.10 -18.04 -1.92
C LYS A 254 -13.95 -18.10 -2.94
N VAL A 255 -13.31 -16.97 -3.23
CA VAL A 255 -12.19 -16.91 -4.18
C VAL A 255 -10.96 -17.67 -3.66
N TYR A 256 -10.61 -17.52 -2.38
CA TYR A 256 -9.51 -18.32 -1.80
C TYR A 256 -9.83 -19.83 -1.79
N GLN A 257 -11.10 -20.23 -1.59
CA GLN A 257 -11.52 -21.65 -1.69
C GLN A 257 -11.48 -22.20 -3.11
N GLU A 258 -11.61 -21.35 -4.14
CA GLU A 258 -11.37 -21.70 -5.54
C GLU A 258 -9.86 -21.89 -5.78
N LEU A 259 -9.04 -20.93 -5.37
CA LEU A 259 -7.58 -20.94 -5.49
C LEU A 259 -6.90 -22.13 -4.78
N VAL A 260 -7.48 -22.60 -3.67
CA VAL A 260 -7.06 -23.82 -2.95
C VAL A 260 -7.37 -25.10 -3.75
N LYS A 261 -8.47 -25.13 -4.52
CA LYS A 261 -8.82 -26.28 -5.37
C LYS A 261 -7.97 -26.32 -6.63
N GLU A 262 -7.61 -25.16 -7.18
CA GLU A 262 -6.74 -25.05 -8.35
C GLU A 262 -5.31 -25.47 -8.03
N GLU A 263 -4.71 -24.96 -6.96
CA GLU A 263 -3.34 -25.33 -6.55
C GLU A 263 -3.22 -25.60 -5.03
N PRO A 264 -3.54 -26.82 -4.55
CA PRO A 264 -3.52 -27.18 -3.13
C PRO A 264 -2.15 -27.11 -2.41
N ARG A 265 -1.10 -26.71 -3.13
CA ARG A 265 0.28 -26.51 -2.64
C ARG A 265 0.68 -25.04 -2.50
N ASP A 266 -0.08 -24.09 -3.07
CA ASP A 266 0.15 -22.67 -2.82
C ASP A 266 -0.24 -22.36 -1.37
N PHE A 267 0.68 -21.76 -0.61
CA PHE A 267 0.46 -21.40 0.78
C PHE A 267 -0.34 -20.09 0.94
N ARG A 268 -0.35 -19.22 -0.08
CA ARG A 268 -0.92 -17.86 -0.01
C ARG A 268 -2.43 -17.87 0.29
N PRO A 269 -3.29 -18.70 -0.36
CA PRO A 269 -4.71 -18.75 -0.03
C PRO A 269 -5.00 -19.17 1.42
N TYR A 270 -4.23 -20.12 1.96
CA TYR A 270 -4.43 -20.60 3.34
C TYR A 270 -4.03 -19.54 4.37
N LEU A 271 -2.96 -18.78 4.13
CA LEU A 271 -2.60 -17.63 4.95
C LEU A 271 -3.75 -16.61 5.01
N CYS A 272 -4.26 -16.20 3.85
CA CYS A 272 -5.34 -15.23 3.76
C CYS A 272 -6.65 -15.75 4.39
N GLN A 273 -6.99 -17.02 4.18
CA GLN A 273 -8.12 -17.68 4.86
C GLN A 273 -7.95 -17.67 6.38
N GLY A 274 -6.76 -17.98 6.89
CA GLY A 274 -6.45 -17.90 8.32
C GLY A 274 -6.72 -16.51 8.89
N ILE A 275 -6.19 -15.47 8.23
CA ILE A 275 -6.40 -14.06 8.61
C ILE A 275 -7.89 -13.69 8.62
N ILE A 276 -8.65 -14.05 7.58
CA ILE A 276 -10.10 -13.78 7.54
C ILE A 276 -10.84 -14.52 8.66
N TYR A 277 -10.51 -15.79 8.91
CA TYR A 277 -11.14 -16.54 9.99
C TYR A 277 -10.79 -15.95 11.38
N THR A 278 -9.60 -15.39 11.58
CA THR A 278 -9.27 -14.61 12.79
C THR A 278 -10.12 -13.34 12.91
N LEU A 279 -10.28 -12.56 11.82
CA LEU A 279 -11.15 -11.37 11.80
C LEU A 279 -12.61 -11.72 12.12
N LEU A 280 -13.10 -12.86 11.61
CA LEU A 280 -14.43 -13.41 11.90
C LEU A 280 -14.54 -14.14 13.26
N ARG A 281 -13.47 -14.16 14.08
CA ARG A 281 -13.36 -14.88 15.37
C ARG A 281 -13.61 -16.39 15.30
N LYS A 282 -13.48 -16.97 14.09
CA LYS A 282 -13.60 -18.41 13.79
C LYS A 282 -12.27 -19.12 14.04
N ASN A 283 -11.85 -19.12 15.31
CA ASN A 283 -10.50 -19.51 15.72
C ASN A 283 -10.12 -20.96 15.32
N GLY A 284 -11.09 -21.88 15.29
CA GLY A 284 -10.87 -23.28 14.90
C GLY A 284 -10.60 -23.45 13.40
N GLU A 285 -11.22 -22.63 12.55
CA GLU A 285 -10.93 -22.55 11.12
C GLU A 285 -9.65 -21.76 10.84
N ALA A 286 -9.35 -20.74 11.63
CA ALA A 286 -8.10 -19.98 11.53
C ALA A 286 -6.88 -20.87 11.78
N GLU A 287 -6.85 -21.62 12.88
CA GLU A 287 -5.70 -22.48 13.23
C GLU A 287 -5.46 -23.58 12.20
N LYS A 288 -6.52 -24.23 11.69
CA LYS A 288 -6.42 -25.23 10.59
C LYS A 288 -5.75 -24.66 9.34
N ASN A 289 -6.05 -23.41 9.02
CA ASN A 289 -5.47 -22.72 7.87
C ASN A 289 -4.01 -22.29 8.15
N PHE A 290 -3.70 -21.79 9.34
CA PHE A 290 -2.32 -21.48 9.74
C PHE A 290 -1.43 -22.72 9.89
N GLU A 291 -1.98 -23.87 10.31
CA GLU A 291 -1.30 -25.17 10.21
C GLU A 291 -0.96 -25.52 8.76
N LYS A 292 -1.94 -25.44 7.85
CA LYS A 292 -1.74 -25.78 6.43
C LYS A 292 -0.75 -24.84 5.74
N TYR A 293 -0.80 -23.54 6.05
CA TYR A 293 0.20 -22.54 5.68
C TYR A 293 1.60 -22.93 6.16
N ARG A 294 1.81 -23.15 7.47
CA ARG A 294 3.12 -23.53 8.04
C ARG A 294 3.70 -24.80 7.42
N ARG A 295 2.87 -25.83 7.21
CA ARG A 295 3.32 -27.09 6.57
C ARG A 295 3.79 -26.87 5.12
N LEU A 296 3.11 -26.00 4.36
CA LEU A 296 3.46 -25.72 2.97
C LEU A 296 4.66 -24.77 2.83
N SER A 297 4.74 -23.70 3.63
CA SER A 297 5.83 -22.72 3.56
C SER A 297 7.17 -23.27 4.03
N GLN A 298 7.17 -24.25 4.94
CA GLN A 298 8.38 -24.98 5.37
C GLN A 298 8.80 -26.12 4.42
N GLY A 299 8.09 -26.31 3.29
CA GLY A 299 8.39 -27.36 2.32
C GLY A 299 8.21 -28.80 2.83
N ALA A 300 7.55 -28.98 3.98
CA ALA A 300 7.47 -30.26 4.67
C ALA A 300 6.63 -31.28 3.87
N PRO A 301 7.14 -32.51 3.63
CA PRO A 301 6.37 -33.54 2.94
C PRO A 301 5.16 -33.95 3.78
N LEU A 302 4.03 -34.20 3.11
CA LEU A 302 2.83 -34.72 3.74
C LEU A 302 3.09 -36.17 4.21
N ARG A 303 2.78 -36.43 5.49
CA ARG A 303 2.60 -37.79 6.04
C ARG A 303 1.13 -38.20 5.90
#